data_AF-K7KK10-F1
#
_entry.id   AF-K7KK10-F1
#
_cell.length_a   1.000
_cell.length_b   1.000
_cell.length_c   1.000
_cell.angle_alpha   90.00
_cell.angle_beta   90.00
_cell.angle_gamma   90.00
#
_symmetry.space_group_name_H-M   'P 1'
#
loop_
_entity.id
_entity.type
_entity.pdbx_description
1 polymer ?
#
loop_
_entity_poly.entity_id
_entity_poly.type
_entity_poly.pdbx_seq_one_letter_code
_entity_poly.pdbx_strand_id
1 'polypeptide(L)'
;MAALEQMKADENVMKLAEDQKRQKEQLHAKIIQLQKQVDMKQELELEIQQLKGSLTVLKHMEDDKDAEILNKVDTLQKNLRDKEQSLQDLDALNQTLIIKKRESNDELQEARQALVDAIKELQSHGNIRFKRMGELDTRPFLEAMKQRYNEEDAEERASELCSLWKEYLKDPDWHPFKVIMVEGKEKVCLC
;
A
#
# COMPACT_ATOMS: atom_id res chain seq x y z
N MET A 1 -37.52 6.10 5.63
CA MET A 1 -36.47 6.83 4.89
C MET A 1 -35.08 6.38 5.33
N ALA A 2 -34.71 6.48 6.62
CA ALA A 2 -33.39 6.07 7.12
C ALA A 2 -32.92 4.66 6.69
N ALA A 3 -33.78 3.63 6.75
CA ALA A 3 -33.40 2.27 6.34
C ALA A 3 -33.07 2.15 4.84
N LEU A 4 -33.82 2.86 3.98
CA LEU A 4 -33.56 2.91 2.54
C LEU A 4 -32.26 3.65 2.22
N GLU A 5 -31.96 4.71 2.97
CA GLU A 5 -30.70 5.46 2.85
C GLU A 5 -29.50 4.63 3.32
N GLN A 6 -29.64 3.89 4.41
CA GLN A 6 -28.61 2.97 4.89
C GLN A 6 -28.33 1.86 3.88
N MET A 7 -29.37 1.21 3.32
CA MET A 7 -29.18 0.18 2.30
C MET A 7 -28.44 0.72 1.06
N LYS A 8 -28.74 1.96 0.62
CA LYS A 8 -28.02 2.61 -0.48
C LYS A 8 -26.58 2.92 -0.12
N ALA A 9 -26.31 3.38 1.11
CA ALA A 9 -24.96 3.64 1.58
C ALA A 9 -24.13 2.35 1.63
N ASP A 10 -24.69 1.27 2.19
CA ASP A 10 -24.04 -0.04 2.25
C ASP A 10 -23.79 -0.60 0.84
N GLU A 11 -24.75 -0.46 -0.09
CA GLU A 11 -24.58 -0.86 -1.50
C GLU A 11 -23.45 -0.05 -2.19
N ASN A 12 -23.38 1.26 -1.96
CA ASN A 12 -22.31 2.09 -2.50
C ASN A 12 -20.93 1.74 -1.93
N VAL A 13 -20.86 1.44 -0.62
CA VAL A 13 -19.62 1.00 0.02
C VAL A 13 -19.18 -0.36 -0.52
N MET A 14 -20.12 -1.30 -0.71
CA MET A 14 -19.81 -2.61 -1.32
C MET A 14 -19.29 -2.46 -2.75
N LYS A 15 -19.93 -1.65 -3.58
CA LYS A 15 -19.46 -1.36 -4.95
C LYS A 15 -18.06 -0.75 -4.95
N LEU A 16 -17.79 0.20 -4.06
CA LEU A 16 -16.47 0.82 -3.93
C LEU A 16 -15.40 -0.20 -3.51
N ALA A 17 -15.71 -1.10 -2.58
CA ALA A 17 -14.79 -2.16 -2.15
C ALA A 17 -14.51 -3.17 -3.28
N GLU A 18 -15.53 -3.54 -4.05
CA GLU A 18 -15.38 -4.40 -5.24
C GLU A 18 -14.52 -3.74 -6.32
N ASP A 19 -14.75 -2.45 -6.61
CA ASP A 19 -13.96 -1.68 -7.57
C ASP A 19 -12.50 -1.57 -7.12
N GLN A 20 -12.25 -1.30 -5.84
CA GLN A 20 -10.89 -1.27 -5.28
C GLN A 20 -10.21 -2.63 -5.38
N LYS A 21 -10.92 -3.73 -5.07
CA LYS A 21 -10.38 -5.09 -5.21
C LYS A 21 -10.01 -5.37 -6.67
N ARG A 22 -10.90 -5.02 -7.61
CA ARG A 22 -10.67 -5.18 -9.05
C ARG A 22 -9.47 -4.37 -9.53
N GLN A 23 -9.34 -3.11 -9.10
CA GLN A 23 -8.18 -2.27 -9.41
C GLN A 23 -6.88 -2.87 -8.86
N LYS A 24 -6.89 -3.37 -7.62
CA LYS A 24 -5.73 -4.03 -7.01
C LYS A 24 -5.31 -5.27 -7.80
N GLU A 25 -6.26 -6.11 -8.21
CA GLU A 25 -6.00 -7.29 -9.05
C GLU A 25 -5.45 -6.91 -10.43
N GLN A 26 -5.96 -5.85 -11.06
CA GLN A 26 -5.42 -5.33 -12.32
C GLN A 26 -3.99 -4.81 -12.17
N LEU A 27 -3.69 -4.10 -11.08
CA LEU A 27 -2.33 -3.64 -10.80
C LEU A 27 -1.37 -4.82 -10.55
N HIS A 28 -1.80 -5.85 -9.81
CA HIS A 28 -1.01 -7.06 -9.62
C HIS A 28 -0.75 -7.80 -10.94
N ALA A 29 -1.76 -7.94 -11.80
CA ALA A 29 -1.59 -8.54 -13.13
C ALA A 29 -0.58 -7.74 -13.98
N LYS A 30 -0.63 -6.40 -13.90
CA LYS A 30 0.30 -5.52 -14.61
C LYS A 30 1.73 -5.64 -14.07
N ILE A 31 1.92 -5.79 -12.75
CA ILE A 31 3.22 -6.05 -12.14
C ILE A 31 3.81 -7.37 -12.65
N ILE A 32 3.02 -8.45 -12.69
CA ILE A 32 3.46 -9.75 -13.20
C ILE A 32 3.87 -9.64 -14.67
N GLN A 33 3.09 -8.92 -15.49
CA GLN A 33 3.42 -8.70 -16.89
C GLN A 33 4.71 -7.90 -17.07
N LEU A 34 4.89 -6.83 -16.29
CA LEU A 34 6.10 -6.00 -16.34
C LEU A 34 7.34 -6.79 -15.90
N GLN A 35 7.22 -7.64 -14.87
CA GLN A 35 8.31 -8.53 -14.45
C GLN A 35 8.75 -9.46 -15.59
N LYS A 36 7.79 -10.09 -16.29
CA LYS A 36 8.11 -10.93 -17.46
C LYS A 36 8.82 -10.15 -18.57
N GLN A 37 8.44 -8.89 -18.79
CA GLN A 37 9.11 -8.03 -19.78
C GLN A 37 10.55 -7.69 -19.37
N VAL A 38 10.78 -7.47 -18.07
CA VAL A 38 12.13 -7.25 -17.53
C VAL A 38 12.99 -8.51 -17.70
N ASP A 39 12.47 -9.68 -17.36
CA ASP A 39 13.20 -10.95 -17.50
C ASP A 39 13.56 -11.23 -18.98
N MET A 40 12.61 -11.02 -19.89
CA MET A 40 12.84 -11.17 -21.34
C MET A 40 13.85 -10.15 -21.88
N LYS A 41 13.86 -8.92 -21.38
CA LYS A 41 14.88 -7.92 -21.73
C LYS A 41 16.27 -8.36 -21.28
N GLN A 42 16.40 -8.91 -20.07
CA GLN A 42 17.67 -9.42 -19.55
C GLN A 42 18.19 -10.60 -20.38
N GLU A 43 17.31 -11.51 -20.80
CA GLU A 43 17.65 -12.63 -21.68
C GLU A 43 18.20 -12.14 -23.04
N LEU A 44 17.52 -11.18 -23.68
CA LEU A 44 17.97 -10.58 -24.92
C LEU A 44 19.30 -9.82 -24.77
N GLU A 45 19.52 -9.18 -23.62
CA GLU A 45 20.77 -8.46 -23.34
C GLU A 45 21.96 -9.44 -23.22
N LEU A 46 21.77 -10.59 -22.59
CA LEU A 46 22.76 -11.67 -22.54
C LEU A 46 23.06 -12.24 -23.93
N GLU A 47 22.04 -12.48 -24.75
CA GLU A 47 22.21 -12.99 -26.12
C GLU A 47 23.02 -12.01 -27.00
N ILE A 48 22.74 -10.70 -26.88
CA ILE A 48 23.51 -9.66 -27.56
C ILE A 48 24.97 -9.65 -27.10
N GLN A 49 25.23 -9.80 -25.80
CA GLN A 49 26.59 -9.86 -25.28
C GLN A 49 27.34 -11.10 -25.79
N GLN A 50 26.67 -12.25 -25.86
CA GLN A 50 27.23 -13.47 -26.45
C GLN A 50 27.59 -13.26 -27.93
N LEU A 51 26.67 -12.69 -28.72
CA LEU A 51 26.91 -12.38 -30.13
C LEU A 51 28.04 -11.36 -30.32
N LYS A 52 28.13 -10.31 -29.50
CA LYS A 52 29.26 -9.37 -29.48
C LYS A 52 30.59 -10.07 -29.19
N GLY A 53 30.60 -10.99 -28.24
CA GLY A 53 31.76 -11.82 -27.91
C GLY A 53 32.19 -12.69 -29.09
N SER A 54 31.27 -13.45 -29.68
CA SER A 54 31.54 -14.28 -30.86
C SER A 54 32.03 -13.47 -32.06
N LEU A 55 31.46 -12.30 -32.30
CA LEU A 55 31.88 -11.41 -33.38
C LEU A 55 33.30 -10.89 -33.17
N THR A 56 33.66 -10.59 -31.92
CA THR A 56 35.01 -10.16 -31.58
C THR A 56 36.00 -11.28 -31.87
N VAL A 57 35.70 -12.53 -31.49
CA VAL A 57 36.54 -13.70 -31.81
C VAL A 57 36.69 -13.87 -33.32
N LEU A 58 35.57 -13.78 -34.08
CA LEU A 58 35.58 -13.99 -35.53
C LEU A 58 36.41 -12.92 -36.26
N LYS A 59 36.38 -11.66 -35.81
CA LYS A 59 37.22 -10.57 -36.37
C LYS A 59 38.73 -10.82 -36.23
N HIS A 60 39.14 -11.70 -35.32
CA HIS A 60 40.55 -12.08 -35.16
C HIS A 60 40.91 -13.34 -35.97
N MET A 61 39.95 -13.99 -36.64
CA MET A 61 40.21 -15.09 -37.55
C MET A 61 40.31 -14.53 -38.98
N GLU A 62 41.52 -14.11 -39.34
CA GLU A 62 41.95 -13.68 -40.67
C GLU A 62 41.85 -14.86 -41.64
N ASP A 63 40.85 -14.90 -42.54
CA ASP A 63 40.92 -15.47 -43.90
C ASP A 63 39.55 -15.51 -44.65
N ASP A 64 39.48 -14.73 -45.75
CA ASP A 64 38.81 -14.94 -47.05
C ASP A 64 37.32 -15.34 -47.18
N LYS A 65 36.46 -15.16 -46.16
CA LYS A 65 34.98 -15.25 -46.27
C LYS A 65 34.23 -13.94 -46.00
N ASP A 66 34.88 -12.85 -46.38
CA ASP A 66 34.62 -11.51 -45.83
C ASP A 66 33.23 -10.94 -46.11
N ALA A 67 32.64 -11.15 -47.30
CA ALA A 67 31.41 -10.44 -47.66
C ALA A 67 30.16 -10.90 -46.87
N GLU A 68 29.98 -12.21 -46.65
CA GLU A 68 28.84 -12.72 -45.88
C GLU A 68 28.99 -12.39 -44.39
N ILE A 69 30.23 -12.45 -43.88
CA ILE A 69 30.55 -12.09 -42.50
C ILE A 69 30.33 -10.59 -42.27
N LEU A 70 30.78 -9.72 -43.18
CA LEU A 70 30.56 -8.27 -43.11
C LEU A 70 29.06 -7.95 -43.09
N ASN A 71 28.24 -8.57 -43.94
CA ASN A 71 26.79 -8.37 -43.91
C ASN A 71 26.17 -8.81 -42.57
N LYS A 72 26.62 -9.93 -42.00
CA LYS A 72 26.16 -10.37 -40.66
C LYS A 72 26.61 -9.40 -39.57
N VAL A 73 27.83 -8.88 -39.64
CA VAL A 73 28.34 -7.83 -38.73
C VAL A 73 27.46 -6.58 -38.81
N ASP A 74 27.16 -6.09 -40.01
CA ASP A 74 26.38 -4.88 -40.24
C ASP A 74 24.93 -5.04 -39.75
N THR A 75 24.31 -6.19 -40.00
CA THR A 75 22.96 -6.48 -39.48
C THR A 75 22.94 -6.56 -37.96
N LEU A 76 23.94 -7.20 -37.34
CA LEU A 76 24.08 -7.24 -35.87
C LEU A 76 24.30 -5.84 -35.29
N GLN A 77 25.13 -5.00 -35.92
CA GLN A 77 25.35 -3.62 -35.49
C GLN A 77 24.09 -2.75 -35.62
N LYS A 78 23.28 -2.96 -36.65
CA LYS A 78 22.00 -2.27 -36.80
C LYS A 78 21.02 -2.70 -35.70
N ASN A 79 20.83 -4.00 -35.50
CA ASN A 79 19.98 -4.54 -34.43
C ASN A 79 20.42 -4.06 -33.05
N LEU A 80 21.73 -3.95 -32.84
CA LEU A 80 22.29 -3.41 -31.60
C LEU A 80 21.83 -1.98 -31.35
N ARG A 81 22.02 -1.10 -32.34
CA ARG A 81 21.64 0.30 -32.24
C ARG A 81 20.13 0.47 -32.01
N ASP A 82 19.31 -0.31 -32.72
CA ASP A 82 17.86 -0.28 -32.56
C ASP A 82 17.43 -0.69 -31.14
N LYS A 83 18.10 -1.70 -30.57
CA LYS A 83 17.86 -2.13 -29.18
C LYS A 83 18.38 -1.12 -28.16
N GLU A 84 19.56 -0.53 -28.37
CA GLU A 84 20.09 0.53 -27.50
C GLU A 84 19.17 1.75 -27.48
N GLN A 85 18.62 2.17 -28.62
CA GLN A 85 17.62 3.23 -28.68
C GLN A 85 16.33 2.84 -27.94
N SER A 86 15.81 1.63 -28.19
CA SER A 86 14.60 1.13 -27.51
C SER A 86 14.77 1.09 -25.99
N LEU A 87 15.98 0.79 -25.52
CA LEU A 87 16.33 0.79 -24.09
C LEU A 87 16.32 2.21 -23.50
N GLN A 88 16.86 3.18 -24.23
CA GLN A 88 16.83 4.60 -23.82
C GLN A 88 15.40 5.13 -23.76
N ASP A 89 14.56 4.81 -24.76
CA ASP A 89 13.16 5.22 -24.79
C ASP A 89 12.37 4.62 -23.62
N LEU A 90 12.61 3.35 -23.30
CA LEU A 90 12.00 2.67 -22.16
C LEU A 90 12.45 3.28 -20.82
N ASP A 91 13.72 3.67 -20.70
CA ASP A 91 14.23 4.31 -19.50
C ASP A 91 13.62 5.71 -19.31
N ALA A 92 13.55 6.51 -20.37
CA ALA A 92 12.88 7.81 -20.36
C ALA A 92 11.38 7.69 -19.98
N LEU A 93 10.69 6.69 -20.53
CA LEU A 93 9.31 6.39 -20.16
C LEU A 93 9.19 6.00 -18.69
N ASN A 94 10.09 5.14 -18.19
CA ASN A 94 10.08 4.71 -16.80
C ASN A 94 10.32 5.90 -15.84
N GLN A 95 11.28 6.77 -16.15
CA GLN A 95 11.53 8.01 -15.39
C GLN A 95 10.28 8.90 -15.35
N THR A 96 9.60 9.07 -16.48
CA THR A 96 8.34 9.83 -16.58
C THR A 96 7.24 9.21 -15.72
N LEU A 97 7.08 7.88 -15.75
CA LEU A 97 6.09 7.17 -14.93
C LEU A 97 6.39 7.27 -13.43
N ILE A 98 7.66 7.26 -13.03
CA ILE A 98 8.07 7.45 -11.64
C ILE A 98 7.66 8.84 -11.14
N ILE A 99 7.90 9.89 -11.95
CA ILE A 99 7.50 11.27 -11.61
C ILE A 99 5.98 11.34 -11.47
N LYS A 100 5.22 10.87 -12.47
CA LYS A 100 3.74 10.87 -12.44
C LYS A 100 3.16 10.11 -11.26
N LYS A 101 3.75 8.97 -10.89
CA LYS A 101 3.33 8.18 -9.73
C LYS A 101 3.55 8.94 -8.43
N ARG A 102 4.67 9.66 -8.29
CA ARG A 102 4.94 10.50 -7.11
C ARG A 102 3.93 11.62 -7.01
N GLU A 103 3.72 12.39 -8.08
CA GLU A 103 2.72 13.47 -8.12
C GLU A 103 1.33 12.98 -7.70
N SER A 104 0.86 11.87 -8.28
CA SER A 104 -0.45 11.30 -7.93
C SER A 104 -0.51 10.77 -6.50
N ASN A 105 0.58 10.21 -5.98
CA ASN A 105 0.64 9.76 -4.60
C ASN A 105 0.60 10.94 -3.61
N ASP A 106 1.29 12.03 -3.94
CA ASP A 106 1.30 13.23 -3.11
C ASP A 106 -0.10 13.87 -3.08
N GLU A 107 -0.76 14.02 -4.23
CA GLU A 107 -2.15 14.47 -4.33
C GLU A 107 -3.11 13.57 -3.51
N LEU A 108 -2.92 12.25 -3.56
CA LEU A 108 -3.72 11.31 -2.77
C LEU A 108 -3.47 11.48 -1.26
N GLN A 109 -2.23 11.69 -0.82
CA GLN A 109 -1.93 11.94 0.60
C GLN A 109 -2.52 13.28 1.05
N GLU A 110 -2.44 14.32 0.24
CA GLU A 110 -3.05 15.62 0.52
C GLU A 110 -4.57 15.50 0.66
N ALA A 111 -5.24 14.84 -0.29
CA ALA A 111 -6.67 14.60 -0.24
C ALA A 111 -7.08 13.77 0.99
N ARG A 112 -6.29 12.74 1.33
CA ARG A 112 -6.51 11.93 2.54
C ARG A 112 -6.37 12.76 3.80
N GLN A 113 -5.34 13.59 3.89
CA GLN A 113 -5.11 14.46 5.04
C GLN A 113 -6.23 15.49 5.19
N ALA A 114 -6.62 16.14 4.08
CA ALA A 114 -7.72 17.09 4.06
C ALA A 114 -9.04 16.46 4.51
N LEU A 115 -9.33 15.22 4.09
CA LEU A 115 -10.52 14.49 4.55
C LEU A 115 -10.46 14.18 6.05
N VAL A 116 -9.31 13.72 6.56
CA VAL A 116 -9.12 13.46 7.98
C VAL A 116 -9.33 14.73 8.80
N ASP A 117 -8.79 15.86 8.36
CA ASP A 117 -8.93 17.14 9.07
C ASP A 117 -10.36 17.68 8.97
N ALA A 118 -11.03 17.58 7.82
CA ALA A 118 -12.45 17.92 7.69
C ALA A 118 -13.33 17.11 8.66
N ILE A 119 -13.06 15.81 8.83
CA ILE A 119 -13.79 14.94 9.78
C ILE A 119 -13.49 15.33 11.24
N LYS A 120 -12.28 15.81 11.57
CA LYS A 120 -11.96 16.30 12.92
C LYS A 120 -12.73 17.58 13.27
N GLU A 121 -12.91 18.49 12.32
CA GLU A 121 -13.61 19.77 12.50
C GLU A 121 -15.14 19.63 12.45
N LEU A 122 -15.66 18.58 11.80
CA LEU A 122 -17.08 18.27 11.80
C LEU A 122 -17.58 18.02 13.23
N GLN A 123 -18.32 19.00 13.76
CA GLN A 123 -19.02 18.84 15.02
C GLN A 123 -20.16 17.82 14.83
N SER A 124 -20.26 16.85 15.73
CA SER A 124 -21.26 15.76 15.70
C SER A 124 -22.70 16.29 15.91
N HIS A 125 -23.28 16.89 14.86
CA HIS A 125 -24.65 17.38 14.86
C HIS A 125 -25.48 16.49 13.93
N GLY A 126 -26.24 15.57 14.51
CA GLY A 126 -27.19 14.73 13.76
C GLY A 126 -27.27 13.29 14.26
N ASN A 127 -28.03 12.48 13.51
CA ASN A 127 -28.19 11.03 13.76
C ASN A 127 -26.93 10.22 13.40
N ILE A 128 -26.02 10.81 12.65
CA ILE A 128 -24.72 10.23 12.29
C ILE A 128 -23.67 10.87 13.20
N ARG A 129 -22.97 10.02 13.97
CA ARG A 129 -21.88 10.45 14.85
C ARG A 129 -20.58 9.78 14.44
N PHE A 130 -19.48 10.52 14.54
CA PHE A 130 -18.14 9.98 14.38
C PHE A 130 -17.64 9.49 15.74
N LYS A 131 -17.33 8.19 15.84
CA LYS A 131 -16.66 7.63 17.02
C LYS A 131 -15.15 7.80 16.86
N ARG A 132 -14.51 8.59 17.73
CA ARG A 132 -13.05 8.73 17.69
C ARG A 132 -12.38 7.54 18.38
N MET A 133 -11.21 7.14 17.90
CA MET A 133 -10.40 6.13 18.58
C MET A 133 -10.04 6.64 19.99
N GLY A 134 -10.24 5.81 21.00
CA GLY A 134 -10.06 6.19 22.41
C GLY A 134 -11.18 7.05 23.01
N GLU A 135 -12.26 7.34 22.29
CA GLU A 135 -13.42 8.00 22.89
C GLU A 135 -14.26 7.00 23.70
N LEU A 136 -14.35 7.26 25.01
CA LEU A 136 -15.11 6.47 25.97
C LEU A 136 -16.32 7.24 26.50
N ASP A 137 -17.45 6.55 26.59
CA ASP A 137 -18.62 6.99 27.35
C ASP A 137 -18.31 6.87 28.84
N THR A 138 -18.54 7.94 29.60
CA THR A 138 -18.32 7.98 31.06
C THR A 138 -19.44 7.30 31.84
N ARG A 139 -20.62 7.09 31.23
CA ARG A 139 -21.79 6.53 31.93
C ARG A 139 -21.56 5.16 32.57
N PRO A 140 -20.94 4.16 31.91
CA PRO A 140 -20.70 2.86 32.53
C PRO A 140 -19.72 2.94 33.71
N PHE A 141 -18.73 3.85 33.63
CA PHE A 141 -17.78 4.08 34.72
C PHE A 141 -18.49 4.68 35.93
N LEU A 142 -19.37 5.66 35.70
CA LEU A 142 -20.16 6.28 36.76
C LEU A 142 -21.08 5.27 37.45
N GLU A 143 -21.80 4.46 36.67
CA GLU A 143 -22.69 3.43 37.21
C GLU A 143 -21.93 2.40 38.06
N ALA A 144 -20.73 1.99 37.61
CA ALA A 144 -19.86 1.09 38.37
C ALA A 144 -19.34 1.73 39.67
N MET A 145 -19.00 3.02 39.67
CA MET A 145 -18.50 3.72 40.85
C MET A 145 -19.60 4.00 41.88
N LYS A 146 -20.84 4.28 41.45
CA LYS A 146 -22.01 4.47 42.34
C LYS A 146 -22.35 3.24 43.19
N GLN A 147 -21.91 2.05 42.81
CA GLN A 147 -22.09 0.84 43.62
C GLN A 147 -21.17 0.79 44.86
N ARG A 148 -20.13 1.63 44.90
CA ARG A 148 -19.08 1.56 45.94
C ARG A 148 -18.86 2.86 46.69
N TYR A 149 -19.20 3.99 46.07
CA TYR A 149 -18.91 5.33 46.57
C TYR A 149 -20.18 6.17 46.64
N ASN A 150 -20.12 7.27 47.40
CA ASN A 150 -21.17 8.30 47.36
C ASN A 150 -21.16 9.03 46.01
N GLU A 151 -22.16 9.85 45.73
CA GLU A 151 -22.34 10.49 44.42
C GLU A 151 -21.12 11.34 44.00
N GLU A 152 -20.59 12.18 44.90
CA GLU A 152 -19.44 13.07 44.62
C GLU A 152 -18.15 12.26 44.35
N ASP A 153 -17.83 11.31 45.23
CA ASP A 153 -16.67 10.43 45.07
C ASP A 153 -16.83 9.54 43.82
N ALA A 154 -18.04 9.10 43.50
CA ALA A 154 -18.29 8.27 42.33
C ALA A 154 -18.06 9.02 41.02
N GLU A 155 -18.49 10.28 40.94
CA GLU A 155 -18.25 11.15 39.79
C GLU A 155 -16.76 11.42 39.56
N GLU A 156 -16.03 11.77 40.63
CA GLU A 156 -14.58 12.00 40.57
C GLU A 156 -13.85 10.73 40.11
N ARG A 157 -14.09 9.59 40.77
CA ARG A 157 -13.44 8.31 40.44
C ARG A 157 -13.78 7.79 39.05
N ALA A 158 -15.02 7.98 38.60
CA ALA A 158 -15.42 7.60 37.25
C ALA A 158 -14.69 8.45 36.19
N SER A 159 -14.53 9.74 36.47
CA SER A 159 -13.82 10.67 35.58
C SER A 159 -12.32 10.36 35.53
N GLU A 160 -11.69 10.08 36.66
CA GLU A 160 -10.28 9.62 36.73
C GLU A 160 -10.07 8.34 35.93
N LEU A 161 -10.89 7.30 36.18
CA LEU A 161 -10.73 6.00 35.52
C LEU A 161 -11.00 6.08 34.01
N CYS A 162 -12.04 6.82 33.61
CA CYS A 162 -12.34 7.04 32.20
C CYS A 162 -11.19 7.78 31.50
N SER A 163 -10.60 8.79 32.15
CA SER A 163 -9.45 9.52 31.59
C SER A 163 -8.23 8.62 31.42
N LEU A 164 -7.92 7.79 32.43
CA LEU A 164 -6.84 6.81 32.35
C LEU A 164 -7.02 5.85 31.17
N TRP A 165 -8.23 5.31 30.99
CA TRP A 165 -8.51 4.41 29.88
C TRP A 165 -8.49 5.12 28.52
N LYS A 166 -8.93 6.38 28.45
CA LYS A 166 -8.80 7.20 27.25
C LYS A 166 -7.33 7.40 26.87
N GLU A 167 -6.43 7.54 27.85
CA GLU A 167 -4.98 7.63 27.59
C GLU A 167 -4.41 6.32 27.07
N TYR A 168 -4.74 5.18 27.69
CA TYR A 168 -4.32 3.87 27.20
C TYR A 168 -4.82 3.58 25.78
N LEU A 169 -6.05 3.93 25.45
CA LEU A 169 -6.61 3.70 24.11
C LEU A 169 -6.09 4.65 23.02
N LYS A 170 -5.37 5.72 23.39
CA LYS A 170 -4.70 6.58 22.40
C LYS A 170 -3.42 5.94 21.88
N ASP A 171 -2.82 5.04 22.65
CA ASP A 171 -1.62 4.30 22.24
C ASP A 171 -2.04 3.11 21.36
N PRO A 172 -1.69 3.10 20.05
CA PRO A 172 -1.98 1.97 19.18
C PRO A 172 -1.23 0.68 19.57
N ASP A 173 -0.12 0.80 20.31
CA ASP A 173 0.67 -0.34 20.78
C ASP A 173 0.17 -0.88 22.13
N TRP A 174 -0.84 -0.23 22.74
CA TRP A 174 -1.43 -0.71 23.97
C TRP A 174 -2.39 -1.87 23.72
N HIS A 175 -2.15 -2.97 24.42
CA HIS A 175 -3.00 -4.16 24.38
C HIS A 175 -3.64 -4.41 25.76
N PRO A 176 -4.98 -4.37 25.89
CA PRO A 176 -5.67 -4.71 27.13
C PRO A 176 -5.56 -6.19 27.51
N PHE A 177 -4.97 -7.01 26.64
CA PHE A 177 -4.81 -8.43 26.84
C PHE A 177 -3.35 -8.83 26.64
N LYS A 178 -2.85 -9.69 27.53
CA LYS A 178 -1.56 -10.39 27.38
C LYS A 178 -1.83 -11.87 27.20
N VAL A 179 -1.15 -12.47 26.23
CA VAL A 179 -1.13 -13.93 26.08
C VAL A 179 -0.05 -14.48 26.99
N ILE A 180 -0.44 -15.35 27.93
CA ILE A 180 0.47 -16.08 28.80
C ILE A 180 0.36 -17.58 28.53
N MET A 181 1.49 -18.28 28.64
CA MET A 181 1.54 -19.73 28.52
C MET A 181 1.27 -20.37 29.87
N VAL A 182 0.12 -21.05 30.01
CA VAL A 182 -0.21 -21.84 31.21
C VAL A 182 -0.41 -23.28 30.79
N GLU A 183 0.40 -24.21 31.31
CA GLU A 183 0.32 -25.65 31.02
C GLU A 183 0.39 -25.98 29.51
N GLY A 184 1.24 -25.26 28.77
CA GLY A 184 1.44 -25.47 27.33
C GLY A 184 0.33 -24.94 26.43
N LYS A 185 -0.69 -24.26 26.98
CA LYS A 185 -1.75 -23.59 26.22
C LYS A 185 -1.64 -22.07 26.35
N GLU A 186 -1.85 -21.38 25.23
CA GLU A 186 -2.02 -19.93 25.20
C GLU A 186 -3.32 -19.56 25.96
N LYS A 187 -3.20 -18.78 27.03
CA LYS A 187 -4.33 -18.16 27.71
C LYS A 187 -4.24 -16.65 27.58
N VAL A 188 -5.34 -16.04 27.16
CA VAL A 188 -5.48 -14.58 27.08
C VAL A 188 -5.90 -14.08 28.46
N CYS A 189 -5.05 -13.27 29.10
CA CYS A 189 -5.33 -12.60 30.36
C CYS A 189 -5.54 -11.10 30.13
N LEU A 190 -6.53 -10.52 30.80
CA LEU A 190 -6.71 -9.07 30.87
C LEU A 190 -5.54 -8.44 31.63
N CYS A 191 -4.98 -7.35 31.12
CA CYS A 191 -3.97 -6.53 31.83
C CYS A 191 -4.62 -5.60 32.85
#